data_AF-A0A7K0MYZ0-F1
#
_entry.id   AF-A0A7K0MYZ0-F1
#
_cell.length_a   1.000
_cell.length_b   1.000
_cell.length_c   1.000
_cell.angle_alpha   90.00
_cell.angle_beta   90.00
_cell.angle_gamma   90.00
#
_symmetry.space_group_name_H-M   'P 1'
#
loop_
_entity.id
_entity.type
_entity.pdbx_description
1 polymer ?
#
loop_
_entity_poly.entity_id
_entity_poly.type
_entity_poly.pdbx_seq_one_letter_code
_entity_poly.pdbx_strand_id
1 'polypeptide(L)'
;EEFGDHWFATQSAMLGDSVELTEGYRTWWSYIPHFIHTPGYVYAYAYGQLLALSVYRRYQERGEAFVPAYLDLLKAGGSKSPEELGRMVDCDLADPGFWDGGLTIIGETLDLAEAAARDAGRI
;
A
#
# COMPACT_ATOMS: atom_id res chain seq x y z
N GLU A 1 22.98 -13.76 13.94
CA GLU A 1 22.15 -14.87 13.43
C GLU A 1 20.66 -14.55 13.59
N GLU A 2 20.18 -14.22 14.78
CA GLU A 2 18.74 -13.96 15.06
C GLU A 2 18.02 -12.96 14.10
N PHE A 3 18.62 -11.83 13.74
CA PHE A 3 18.00 -10.88 12.79
C PHE A 3 17.77 -11.48 11.41
N GLY A 4 18.70 -12.32 10.93
CA GLY A 4 18.56 -12.98 9.64
C GLY A 4 17.44 -14.01 9.65
N ASP A 5 17.23 -14.69 10.77
CA ASP A 5 16.15 -15.66 10.94
C ASP A 5 14.78 -14.98 11.03
N HIS A 6 14.68 -13.86 11.77
CA HIS A 6 13.46 -13.06 11.79
C HIS A 6 13.14 -12.46 10.42
N TRP A 7 14.15 -11.93 9.72
CA TRP A 7 13.99 -11.45 8.35
C TRP A 7 13.46 -12.57 7.45
N PHE A 8 14.14 -13.71 7.42
CA PHE A 8 13.74 -14.83 6.59
C PHE A 8 12.31 -15.28 6.89
N ALA A 9 11.94 -15.43 8.16
CA ALA A 9 10.59 -15.83 8.56
C ALA A 9 9.50 -14.84 8.08
N THR A 10 9.72 -13.53 8.22
CA THR A 10 8.75 -12.52 7.76
C THR A 10 8.62 -12.51 6.24
N GLN A 11 9.73 -12.67 5.52
CA GLN A 11 9.72 -12.67 4.05
C GLN A 11 9.11 -13.96 3.48
N SER A 12 9.39 -15.12 4.10
CA SER A 12 8.73 -16.39 3.76
C SER A 12 7.21 -16.28 3.92
N ALA A 13 6.74 -15.69 5.01
CA ALA A 13 5.31 -15.51 5.25
C ALA A 13 4.65 -14.57 4.23
N MET A 14 5.35 -13.51 3.81
CA MET A 14 4.84 -12.55 2.83
C MET A 14 4.80 -13.11 1.40
N LEU A 15 5.84 -13.83 0.99
CA LEU A 15 6.00 -14.32 -0.39
C LEU A 15 5.27 -15.65 -0.64
N GLY A 16 5.05 -16.45 0.41
CA GLY A 16 4.43 -17.77 0.32
C GLY A 16 5.16 -18.68 -0.67
N ASP A 17 4.39 -19.48 -1.41
CA ASP A 17 4.92 -20.46 -2.37
C ASP A 17 5.27 -19.85 -3.75
N SER A 18 5.05 -18.53 -3.93
CA SER A 18 5.28 -17.86 -5.21
C SER A 18 6.76 -17.64 -5.52
N VAL A 19 7.64 -17.66 -4.51
CA VAL A 19 9.07 -17.38 -4.64
C VAL A 19 9.88 -18.30 -3.74
N GLU A 20 10.90 -18.97 -4.30
CA GLU A 20 11.89 -19.73 -3.52
C GLU A 20 12.93 -18.78 -2.90
N LEU A 21 13.00 -18.75 -1.56
CA LEU A 21 14.00 -17.98 -0.84
C LEU A 21 15.29 -18.77 -0.64
N THR A 22 16.40 -18.22 -1.14
CA THR A 22 17.73 -18.82 -0.98
C THR A 22 18.35 -18.47 0.37
N GLU A 23 19.34 -19.26 0.81
CA GLU A 23 20.03 -19.04 2.08
C GLU A 23 20.70 -17.66 2.17
N GLY A 24 21.19 -17.13 1.05
CA GLY A 24 21.78 -15.79 0.99
C GLY A 24 20.80 -14.66 1.30
N TYR A 25 19.48 -14.93 1.25
CA TYR A 25 18.45 -13.93 1.52
C TYR A 25 18.39 -13.50 3.00
N ARG A 26 18.95 -14.31 3.93
CA ARG A 26 18.98 -14.02 5.37
C ARG A 26 19.74 -12.74 5.72
N THR A 27 20.66 -12.28 4.88
CA THR A 27 21.46 -11.08 5.13
C THR A 27 20.93 -9.83 4.43
N TRP A 28 19.88 -9.95 3.61
CA TRP A 28 19.41 -8.85 2.77
C TRP A 28 18.88 -7.66 3.57
N TRP A 29 18.36 -7.88 4.78
CA TRP A 29 17.98 -6.78 5.67
C TRP A 29 19.15 -5.81 5.92
N SER A 30 20.40 -6.27 5.90
CA SER A 30 21.55 -5.47 6.34
C SER A 30 21.96 -4.38 5.36
N TYR A 31 21.58 -4.49 4.08
CA TYR A 31 21.86 -3.43 3.10
C TYR A 31 20.74 -2.40 3.02
N ILE A 32 19.59 -2.63 3.66
CA ILE A 32 18.45 -1.72 3.63
C ILE A 32 18.70 -0.58 4.63
N PRO A 33 19.01 0.65 4.16
CA PRO A 33 19.42 1.75 5.05
C PRO A 33 18.31 2.19 6.00
N HIS A 34 17.05 1.98 5.62
CA HIS A 34 15.89 2.40 6.42
C HIS A 34 15.75 1.66 7.75
N PHE A 35 16.32 0.45 7.90
CA PHE A 35 16.34 -0.21 9.22
C PHE A 35 17.33 0.42 10.19
N ILE A 36 18.35 1.12 9.68
CA ILE A 36 19.46 1.64 10.48
C ILE A 36 19.31 3.14 10.67
N HIS A 37 19.06 3.88 9.59
CA HIS A 37 19.14 5.34 9.57
C HIS A 37 17.79 6.02 9.77
N THR A 38 16.69 5.37 9.39
CA THR A 38 15.33 5.95 9.40
C THR A 38 14.28 4.91 9.82
N PRO A 39 14.40 4.32 11.02
CA PRO A 39 13.48 3.29 11.48
C PRO A 39 12.04 3.81 11.53
N GLY A 40 11.09 2.98 11.09
CA GLY A 40 9.67 3.34 11.03
C GLY A 40 9.26 4.16 9.81
N TYR A 41 10.16 4.47 8.88
CA TYR A 41 9.81 5.26 7.69
C TYR A 41 9.08 4.45 6.61
N VAL A 42 9.49 3.20 6.38
CA VAL A 42 9.04 2.42 5.21
C VAL A 42 7.55 2.07 5.24
N TYR A 43 6.93 1.97 6.42
CA TYR A 43 5.48 1.70 6.50
C TYR A 43 4.67 2.81 5.82
N ALA A 44 5.18 4.06 5.84
CA ALA A 44 4.51 5.21 5.25
C ALA A 44 4.33 5.07 3.73
N TYR A 45 5.18 4.28 3.05
CA TYR A 45 5.00 3.99 1.63
C TYR A 45 3.79 3.08 1.38
N ALA A 46 3.70 1.97 2.11
CA ALA A 46 2.56 1.05 1.98
C ALA A 46 1.26 1.73 2.41
N TYR A 47 1.28 2.41 3.56
CA TYR A 47 0.17 3.20 4.06
C TYR A 47 -0.26 4.29 3.07
N GLY A 48 0.69 5.09 2.58
CA GLY A 48 0.41 6.21 1.67
C GLY A 48 -0.15 5.74 0.33
N GLN A 49 0.39 4.65 -0.23
CA GLN A 49 -0.12 4.06 -1.46
C GLN A 49 -1.55 3.55 -1.27
N LEU A 50 -1.81 2.79 -0.21
CA LEU A 50 -3.15 2.26 0.06
C LEU A 50 -4.16 3.37 0.36
N LEU A 51 -3.73 4.42 1.06
CA LEU A 51 -4.54 5.61 1.33
C LEU A 51 -4.93 6.31 0.02
N ALA A 52 -3.95 6.54 -0.86
CA ALA A 52 -4.20 7.17 -2.15
C ALA A 52 -5.19 6.37 -3.02
N LEU A 53 -5.04 5.05 -3.08
CA LEU A 53 -5.97 4.18 -3.81
C LEU A 53 -7.37 4.18 -3.18
N SER A 54 -7.47 4.13 -1.86
CA SER A 54 -8.76 4.13 -1.15
C SER A 54 -9.49 5.47 -1.29
N VAL A 55 -8.77 6.59 -1.24
CA VAL A 55 -9.29 7.93 -1.56
C VAL A 55 -9.72 8.02 -3.03
N TYR A 56 -8.95 7.44 -3.96
CA TYR A 56 -9.33 7.39 -5.36
C TYR A 56 -10.59 6.55 -5.59
N ARG A 57 -10.79 5.45 -4.84
CA ARG A 57 -12.04 4.69 -4.90
C ARG A 57 -13.25 5.54 -4.53
N ARG A 58 -13.14 6.43 -3.53
CA ARG A 58 -14.20 7.39 -3.19
C ARG A 58 -14.53 8.34 -4.34
N TYR A 59 -13.51 8.77 -5.08
CA TYR A 59 -13.73 9.56 -6.30
C TYR A 59 -14.48 8.75 -7.36
N GLN A 60 -14.15 7.48 -7.58
CA GLN A 60 -14.89 6.63 -8.53
C GLN A 60 -16.37 6.47 -8.14
N GLU A 61 -16.67 6.39 -6.84
CA GLU A 61 -18.03 6.24 -6.31
C GLU A 61 -18.86 7.53 -6.37
N ARG A 62 -18.24 8.68 -6.06
CA ARG A 62 -18.93 9.97 -5.90
C ARG A 62 -18.81 10.89 -7.11
N GLY A 63 -17.86 10.60 -8.02
CA GLY A 63 -17.57 11.41 -9.20
C GLY A 63 -17.11 12.83 -8.86
N GLU A 64 -17.48 13.78 -9.72
CA GLU A 64 -17.03 15.18 -9.64
C GLU A 64 -17.37 15.88 -8.32
N ALA A 65 -18.43 15.44 -7.63
CA ALA A 65 -18.83 16.00 -6.34
C ALA A 65 -17.76 15.82 -5.24
N PHE A 66 -16.84 14.87 -5.41
CA PHE A 66 -15.73 14.64 -4.48
C PHE A 66 -14.57 15.64 -4.64
N VAL A 67 -14.39 16.20 -5.84
CA VAL A 67 -13.21 16.98 -6.22
C VAL A 67 -12.98 18.20 -5.31
N PRO A 68 -13.99 19.01 -4.94
CA PRO A 68 -13.78 20.15 -4.06
C PRO A 68 -13.19 19.75 -2.70
N ALA A 69 -13.72 18.69 -2.07
CA ALA A 69 -13.24 18.18 -0.79
C ALA A 69 -11.79 17.69 -0.87
N TYR A 70 -11.45 17.00 -1.95
CA TYR A 70 -10.07 16.54 -2.19
C TYR A 70 -9.10 17.72 -2.38
N LEU A 71 -9.49 18.76 -3.11
CA LEU A 71 -8.67 19.96 -3.27
C LEU A 71 -8.46 20.70 -1.95
N ASP A 72 -9.48 20.75 -1.08
CA ASP A 72 -9.34 21.35 0.25
C ASP A 72 -8.42 20.53 1.16
N LEU A 73 -8.44 19.20 1.07
CA LEU A 73 -7.46 18.33 1.72
C LEU A 73 -6.03 18.66 1.28
N LEU A 74 -5.79 18.80 -0.03
CA LEU A 74 -4.47 19.14 -0.56
C LEU A 74 -3.99 20.52 -0.08
N LYS A 75 -4.88 21.52 -0.04
CA LYS A 75 -4.56 22.87 0.48
C LYS A 75 -4.19 22.85 1.96
N ALA A 76 -4.75 21.93 2.74
CA ALA A 76 -4.44 21.83 4.18
C ALA A 76 -2.99 21.38 4.44
N GLY A 77 -2.34 20.70 3.49
CA GLY A 77 -0.98 20.19 3.65
C GLY A 77 -0.80 19.43 4.97
N GLY A 78 0.28 19.71 5.70
CA GLY A 78 0.56 19.11 7.01
C GLY A 78 -0.03 19.87 8.22
N SER A 79 -1.01 20.76 8.01
CA SER A 79 -1.55 21.60 9.10
C SER A 79 -2.53 20.86 10.03
N LYS A 80 -2.87 19.62 9.72
CA LYS A 80 -3.85 18.77 10.42
C LYS A 80 -3.29 17.37 10.62
N SER A 81 -3.83 16.65 11.61
CA SER A 81 -3.54 15.22 11.78
C SER A 81 -4.08 14.40 10.60
N PRO A 82 -3.50 13.21 10.31
CA PRO A 82 -4.01 12.32 9.28
C PRO A 82 -5.52 12.00 9.43
N GLU A 83 -6.01 11.83 10.65
CA GLU A 83 -7.41 11.54 10.96
C GLU A 83 -8.33 12.73 10.67
N GLU A 84 -7.85 13.96 10.90
CA GLU A 84 -8.57 15.16 10.51
C GLU A 84 -8.58 15.36 8.99
N LEU A 85 -7.46 15.07 8.32
CA LEU A 85 -7.37 15.12 6.86
C LEU A 85 -8.31 14.10 6.23
N GLY A 86 -8.28 12.83 6.66
CA GLY A 86 -9.18 11.79 6.17
C GLY A 86 -10.66 12.19 6.26
N ARG A 87 -11.07 12.77 7.40
CA ARG A 87 -12.45 13.24 7.59
C ARG A 87 -12.88 14.35 6.62
N MET A 88 -11.95 15.17 6.11
CA MET A 88 -12.28 16.19 5.10
C MET A 88 -12.78 15.58 3.79
N VAL A 89 -12.38 14.35 3.50
CA VAL A 89 -12.77 13.58 2.31
C VAL A 89 -13.67 12.40 2.67
N ASP A 90 -14.36 12.47 3.81
CA ASP A 90 -15.33 11.45 4.26
C ASP A 90 -14.68 10.05 4.39
N CYS A 91 -13.43 10.02 4.84
CA CYS A 91 -12.64 8.81 5.05
C CYS A 91 -12.34 8.65 6.54
N ASP A 92 -12.73 7.50 7.10
CA ASP A 92 -12.31 7.08 8.43
C ASP A 92 -11.13 6.13 8.32
N LEU A 93 -9.97 6.56 8.83
CA LEU A 93 -8.74 5.76 8.78
C LEU A 93 -8.80 4.54 9.71
N ALA A 94 -9.69 4.53 10.70
CA ALA A 94 -9.88 3.42 11.61
C ALA A 94 -10.87 2.37 11.09
N ASP A 95 -11.57 2.65 9.99
CA ASP A 95 -12.51 1.72 9.36
C ASP A 95 -11.77 0.79 8.37
N PRO A 96 -11.68 -0.52 8.61
CA PRO A 96 -11.11 -1.47 7.65
C PRO A 96 -11.81 -1.43 6.28
N GLY A 97 -13.12 -1.19 6.26
CA GLY A 97 -13.92 -1.14 5.03
C GLY A 97 -13.54 0.01 4.10
N PHE A 98 -12.96 1.09 4.64
CA PHE A 98 -12.39 2.14 3.81
C PHE A 98 -11.19 1.64 3.00
N TRP A 99 -10.29 0.86 3.64
CA TRP A 99 -9.08 0.35 3.03
C TRP A 99 -9.36 -0.75 1.99
N ASP A 100 -10.45 -1.49 2.15
CA ASP A 100 -10.90 -2.51 1.20
C ASP A 100 -11.13 -1.93 -0.22
N GLY A 101 -11.51 -0.66 -0.32
CA GLY A 101 -11.65 0.03 -1.60
C GLY A 101 -10.33 0.13 -2.37
N GLY A 102 -9.23 0.43 -1.68
CA GLY A 102 -7.90 0.46 -2.28
C GLY A 102 -7.40 -0.95 -2.67
N LEU A 103 -7.65 -1.94 -1.81
CA LEU A 103 -7.32 -3.35 -2.11
C LEU A 103 -8.11 -3.88 -3.31
N THR A 104 -9.37 -3.48 -3.46
CA THR A 104 -10.20 -3.84 -4.61
C THR A 104 -9.57 -3.37 -5.91
N ILE A 105 -9.07 -2.13 -5.97
CA ILE A 105 -8.38 -1.60 -7.17
C ILE A 105 -7.12 -2.41 -7.49
N ILE A 106 -6.37 -2.84 -6.48
CA ILE A 106 -5.19 -3.70 -6.69
C ILE A 106 -5.62 -5.04 -7.30
N GLY A 107 -6.69 -5.65 -6.79
CA GLY A 107 -7.26 -6.89 -7.32
C GLY A 107 -7.73 -6.74 -8.77
N GLU A 108 -8.51 -5.70 -9.07
CA GLU A 108 -8.96 -5.39 -10.43
C GLU A 108 -7.79 -5.18 -11.40
N THR A 109 -6.71 -4.53 -10.94
CA THR A 109 -5.49 -4.31 -11.74
C THR A 109 -4.76 -5.62 -12.02
N LEU A 110 -4.71 -6.54 -11.05
CA LEU A 110 -4.14 -7.88 -11.22
C LEU A 110 -4.94 -8.69 -12.25
N ASP A 111 -6.26 -8.72 -12.13
CA ASP A 111 -7.14 -9.43 -13.05
C ASP A 111 -6.95 -8.95 -14.50
N LEU A 112 -6.83 -7.63 -14.69
CA LEU A 112 -6.54 -7.02 -15.99
C LEU A 112 -5.17 -7.44 -16.54
N ALA A 113 -4.14 -7.47 -15.68
CA ALA A 113 -2.80 -7.87 -16.09
C ALA A 113 -2.76 -9.35 -16.51
N GLU A 114 -3.46 -10.23 -15.80
CA GLU A 114 -3.56 -11.64 -16.18
C GLU A 114 -4.33 -11.87 -17.48
N ALA A 115 -5.43 -11.14 -17.68
CA ALA A 115 -6.20 -11.21 -18.92
C ALA A 115 -5.33 -10.80 -20.12
N ALA A 116 -4.59 -9.70 -19.99
CA ALA A 116 -3.67 -9.26 -21.02
C ALA A 116 -2.55 -10.28 -21.31
N ALA A 117 -2.05 -10.98 -20.28
CA ALA A 117 -1.05 -12.03 -20.45
C ALA A 117 -1.60 -13.25 -21.22
N ARG A 118 -2.84 -13.67 -20.93
CA ARG A 118 -3.56 -14.73 -21.66
C ARG A 118 -3.80 -14.36 -23.12
N ASP A 119 -4.28 -13.14 -23.38
CA ASP A 119 -4.52 -12.64 -24.74
C ASP A 119 -3.23 -12.57 -25.57
N ALA A 120 -2.10 -12.33 -24.91
CA ALA A 120 -0.77 -12.32 -25.52
C ALA A 120 -0.12 -13.71 -25.61
N GLY A 121 -0.76 -14.78 -25.13
CA GLY A 121 -0.23 -16.15 -25.11
C GLY A 121 1.04 -16.32 -24.26
N ARG A 122 1.17 -15.53 -23.19
CA ARG A 122 2.32 -15.58 -22.25
C ARG A 122 2.09 -16.52 -21.07
N ILE A 123 0.83 -16.81 -20.78
CA ILE A 123 0.31 -17.83 -19.85
C ILE A 123 -0.93 -18.45 -20.50
#